data_AF-A0A0S4JLZ8-F1
#
_entry.id   AF-A0A0S4JLZ8-F1
#
_cell.length_a   1.000
_cell.length_b   1.000
_cell.length_c   1.000
_cell.angle_alpha   90.00
_cell.angle_beta   90.00
_cell.angle_gamma   90.00
#
_symmetry.space_group_name_H-M   'P 1'
#
loop_
_entity.id
_entity.type
_entity.pdbx_description
1 polymer ?
#
loop_
_entity_poly.entity_id
_entity_poly.type
_entity_poly.pdbx_seq_one_letter_code
_entity_poly.pdbx_strand_id
1 'polypeptide(L)'
;MASCVTSGCGAKFASANALKRQCHHVINALGPQTPPEIFMYRGNAYRDLQQPYLALADYNTANRVIKTSGQHEVACREALKGLPTRLTANYPAADTHLHLIVDPLFGKGIARRTSAKNPDMGRGIFATADLKQDDIVLQTSTPWLQYPLREGLCSNCSKKLPPRVFGCSNETCHEEYCSRDCRSHALTLYHGKVCGNEGFQGIELDLFSQMSNATSPARRNVAAGYLLTLRVLAASLLNRTVPTAIAEVRSLTGKLVFDPNDVAGEMLDLYDRLARFCGFVTSISFEEFIGVYARIRSNSFQMNGSLAWHVPRSMFNHSCDPNCVADHTGVFRASQNIKAGDELTISYYPHLNPLPSEARRIELQSRDFTCLCPRCIAGF
;
A
#
# COMPACT_ATOMS: atom_id res chain seq x y z
N MET A 1 12.36 -3.24 13.38
CA MET A 1 12.85 -3.41 14.77
C MET A 1 14.15 -2.64 14.90
N ALA A 2 14.24 -1.68 15.81
CA ALA A 2 15.50 -1.02 16.16
C ALA A 2 16.09 -1.71 17.40
N SER A 3 17.37 -2.05 17.36
CA SER A 3 18.06 -2.86 18.37
C SER A 3 18.51 -2.02 19.57
N CYS A 4 17.99 -2.33 20.74
CA CYS A 4 18.70 -2.16 22.01
C CYS A 4 18.09 -3.14 23.01
N VAL A 5 18.77 -4.26 23.29
CA VAL A 5 18.29 -5.30 24.23
C VAL A 5 19.32 -5.46 25.33
N THR A 6 19.04 -4.83 26.47
CA THR A 6 19.47 -5.32 27.78
C THR A 6 18.57 -6.51 28.16
N SER A 7 19.15 -7.55 28.78
CA SER A 7 18.56 -8.89 28.95
C SER A 7 17.18 -8.96 29.65
N GLY A 8 16.76 -7.92 30.39
CA GLY A 8 15.41 -7.82 30.98
C GLY A 8 14.34 -7.24 30.04
N CYS A 9 14.74 -6.47 29.02
CA CYS A 9 13.84 -5.87 28.04
C CYS A 9 13.25 -6.95 27.09
N GLY A 10 14.06 -7.95 26.73
CA GLY A 10 13.67 -8.99 25.77
C GLY A 10 12.47 -9.85 26.22
N ALA A 11 12.41 -10.24 27.49
CA ALA A 11 11.32 -11.06 28.02
C ALA A 11 9.97 -10.31 28.04
N LYS A 12 9.99 -9.02 28.41
CA LYS A 12 8.79 -8.16 28.41
C LYS A 12 8.26 -7.97 26.98
N PHE A 13 9.13 -7.70 26.01
CA PHE A 13 8.75 -7.58 24.61
C PHE A 13 8.22 -8.89 24.01
N ALA A 14 8.79 -10.04 24.40
CA ALA A 14 8.30 -11.34 23.95
C ALA A 14 6.88 -11.62 24.48
N SER A 15 6.64 -11.32 25.76
CA SER A 15 5.31 -11.42 26.39
C SER A 15 4.29 -10.50 25.73
N ALA A 16 4.64 -9.23 25.51
CA ALA A 16 3.77 -8.27 24.83
C ALA A 16 3.42 -8.71 23.39
N ASN A 17 4.39 -9.25 22.64
CA ASN A 17 4.13 -9.80 21.31
C ASN A 17 3.23 -11.05 21.35
N ALA A 18 3.37 -11.91 22.35
CA ALA A 18 2.48 -13.06 22.54
C ALA A 18 1.04 -12.60 22.84
N LEU A 19 0.87 -11.65 23.76
CA LEU A 19 -0.42 -11.06 24.11
C LEU A 19 -1.08 -10.37 22.90
N LYS A 20 -0.32 -9.55 22.15
CA LYS A 20 -0.79 -8.92 20.91
C LYS A 20 -1.35 -9.96 19.94
N ARG A 21 -0.59 -11.03 19.65
CA ARG A 21 -1.00 -12.10 18.74
C ARG A 21 -2.24 -12.83 19.25
N GLN A 22 -2.27 -13.18 20.52
CA GLN A 22 -3.42 -13.83 21.14
C GLN A 22 -4.69 -12.97 21.02
N CYS A 23 -4.62 -11.68 21.37
CA CYS A 23 -5.76 -10.78 21.24
C CYS A 23 -6.21 -10.64 19.78
N HIS A 24 -5.25 -10.58 18.84
CA HIS A 24 -5.56 -10.55 17.41
C HIS A 24 -6.31 -11.82 16.95
N HIS A 25 -5.87 -13.01 17.39
CA HIS A 25 -6.58 -14.26 17.10
C HIS A 25 -8.01 -14.27 17.68
N VAL A 26 -8.18 -13.79 18.91
CA VAL A 26 -9.50 -13.71 19.55
C VAL A 26 -10.42 -12.74 18.81
N ILE A 27 -9.93 -11.55 18.44
CA ILE A 27 -10.69 -10.56 17.65
C ILE A 27 -11.14 -11.16 16.32
N ASN A 28 -10.25 -11.84 15.61
CA ASN A 28 -10.57 -12.46 14.32
C ASN A 28 -11.57 -13.62 14.48
N ALA A 29 -11.46 -14.41 15.56
CA ALA A 29 -12.34 -15.55 15.81
C ALA A 29 -13.75 -15.14 16.24
N LEU A 30 -13.87 -14.13 17.11
CA LEU A 30 -15.15 -13.68 17.65
C LEU A 30 -15.84 -12.62 16.77
N GLY A 31 -15.08 -11.90 15.95
CA GLY A 31 -15.61 -10.87 15.06
C GLY A 31 -16.44 -9.85 15.86
N PRO A 32 -17.68 -9.53 15.43
CA PRO A 32 -18.57 -8.60 16.14
C PRO A 32 -18.89 -8.97 17.60
N GLN A 33 -18.70 -10.24 18.00
CA GLN A 33 -18.92 -10.71 19.38
C GLN A 33 -17.69 -10.50 20.28
N THR A 34 -16.64 -9.84 19.78
CA THR A 34 -15.43 -9.64 20.57
C THR A 34 -15.70 -8.72 21.76
N PRO A 35 -15.36 -9.13 23.00
CA PRO A 35 -15.47 -8.26 24.15
C PRO A 35 -14.55 -7.04 24.02
N PRO A 36 -15.02 -5.83 24.40
CA PRO A 36 -14.23 -4.61 24.29
C PRO A 36 -12.91 -4.65 25.09
N GLU A 37 -12.83 -5.45 26.14
CA GLU A 37 -11.62 -5.67 26.95
C GLU A 37 -10.48 -6.27 26.14
N ILE A 38 -10.78 -7.09 25.12
CA ILE A 38 -9.76 -7.68 24.25
C ILE A 38 -9.02 -6.58 23.46
N PHE A 39 -9.72 -5.52 23.04
CA PHE A 39 -9.08 -4.36 22.45
C PHE A 39 -8.22 -3.62 23.49
N MET A 40 -8.69 -3.44 24.73
CA MET A 40 -7.85 -2.84 25.78
C MET A 40 -6.57 -3.63 26.03
N TYR A 41 -6.64 -4.97 26.09
CA TYR A 41 -5.46 -5.82 26.27
C TYR A 41 -4.49 -5.73 25.09
N ARG A 42 -4.99 -5.68 23.86
CA ARG A 42 -4.15 -5.48 22.68
C ARG A 42 -3.53 -4.08 22.65
N GLY A 43 -4.26 -3.05 23.06
CA GLY A 43 -3.76 -1.69 23.25
C GLY A 43 -2.62 -1.64 24.27
N ASN A 44 -2.76 -2.32 25.41
CA ASN A 44 -1.70 -2.43 26.41
C ASN A 44 -0.46 -3.13 25.84
N ALA A 45 -0.65 -4.21 25.08
CA ALA A 45 0.45 -4.89 24.41
C ALA A 45 1.18 -3.96 23.42
N TYR A 46 0.46 -3.16 22.62
CA TYR A 46 1.08 -2.16 21.73
C TYR A 46 1.87 -1.10 22.52
N ARG A 47 1.36 -0.63 23.66
CA ARG A 47 2.12 0.32 24.52
C ARG A 47 3.40 -0.29 25.05
N ASP A 48 3.37 -1.53 25.52
CA ASP A 48 4.55 -2.24 25.99
C ASP A 48 5.58 -2.50 24.88
N LEU A 49 5.12 -2.57 23.62
CA LEU A 49 5.96 -2.62 22.42
C LEU A 49 6.47 -1.25 21.94
N GLN A 50 6.20 -0.18 22.70
CA GLN A 50 6.52 1.21 22.33
C GLN A 50 5.83 1.66 21.03
N GLN A 51 4.60 1.21 20.81
CA GLN A 51 3.76 1.56 19.66
C GLN A 51 2.46 2.28 20.10
N PRO A 52 2.55 3.42 20.81
CA PRO A 52 1.37 4.12 21.32
C PRO A 52 0.41 4.59 20.21
N TYR A 53 0.90 4.82 18.99
CA TYR A 53 0.08 5.16 17.81
C TYR A 53 -0.86 4.02 17.37
N LEU A 54 -0.45 2.75 17.53
CA LEU A 54 -1.35 1.60 17.30
C LEU A 54 -2.28 1.37 18.48
N ALA A 55 -1.77 1.56 19.70
CA ALA A 55 -2.56 1.39 20.92
C ALA A 55 -3.79 2.31 20.97
N LEU A 56 -3.66 3.55 20.47
CA LEU A 56 -4.75 4.52 20.42
C LEU A 56 -5.99 4.01 19.68
N ALA A 57 -5.81 3.29 18.56
CA ALA A 57 -6.94 2.74 17.81
C ALA A 57 -7.75 1.71 18.62
N ASP A 58 -7.03 0.88 19.38
CA ASP A 58 -7.65 -0.13 20.24
C ASP A 58 -8.35 0.49 21.45
N TYR A 59 -7.75 1.52 22.06
CA TYR A 59 -8.39 2.26 23.14
C TYR A 59 -9.63 3.01 22.65
N ASN A 60 -9.57 3.68 21.50
CA ASN A 60 -10.73 4.32 20.86
C ASN A 60 -11.85 3.30 20.62
N THR A 61 -11.51 2.09 20.18
CA THR A 61 -12.49 1.02 19.94
C THR A 61 -13.13 0.53 21.24
N ALA A 62 -12.34 0.24 22.28
CA ALA A 62 -12.84 -0.21 23.57
C ALA A 62 -13.71 0.87 24.26
N ASN A 63 -13.28 2.13 24.19
CA ASN A 63 -13.93 3.26 24.87
C ASN A 63 -15.34 3.53 24.32
N ARG A 64 -15.62 3.17 23.05
CA ARG A 64 -16.98 3.24 22.49
C ARG A 64 -18.00 2.38 23.23
N VAL A 65 -17.56 1.34 23.93
CA VAL A 65 -18.43 0.39 24.63
C VAL A 65 -18.32 0.54 26.15
N ILE A 66 -17.09 0.49 26.70
CA ILE A 66 -16.88 0.46 28.16
C ILE A 66 -16.93 1.86 28.80
N LYS A 67 -16.80 2.94 28.01
CA LYS A 67 -16.71 4.34 28.49
C LYS A 67 -15.65 4.51 29.59
N THR A 68 -14.38 4.45 29.20
CA THR A 68 -13.22 4.62 30.08
C THR A 68 -13.03 6.09 30.47
N SER A 69 -12.15 6.34 31.45
CA SER A 69 -11.77 7.68 31.91
C SER A 69 -10.95 8.51 30.90
N GLY A 70 -10.59 7.94 29.75
CA GLY A 70 -9.69 8.57 28.77
C GLY A 70 -8.20 8.55 29.16
N GLN A 71 -7.85 7.98 30.32
CA GLN A 71 -6.47 7.96 30.83
C GLN A 71 -5.51 7.20 29.93
N HIS A 72 -5.98 6.14 29.25
CA HIS A 72 -5.15 5.36 28.32
C HIS A 72 -4.77 6.19 27.09
N GLU A 73 -5.72 6.94 26.54
CA GLU A 73 -5.54 7.82 25.40
C GLU A 73 -4.60 8.98 25.74
N VAL A 74 -4.78 9.61 26.91
CA VAL A 74 -3.86 10.64 27.42
C VAL A 74 -2.45 10.08 27.57
N ALA A 75 -2.30 8.91 28.19
CA ALA A 75 -1.00 8.27 28.36
C ALA A 75 -0.32 7.92 27.03
N CYS A 76 -1.09 7.53 26.01
CA CYS A 76 -0.55 7.34 24.66
C CYS A 76 -0.09 8.66 24.03
N ARG A 77 -0.88 9.73 24.16
CA ARG A 77 -0.52 11.05 23.62
C ARG A 77 0.73 11.63 24.28
N GLU A 78 0.90 11.43 25.59
CA GLU A 78 2.15 11.78 26.27
C GLU A 78 3.33 10.93 25.80
N ALA A 79 3.13 9.61 25.63
CA ALA A 79 4.18 8.73 25.12
C ALA A 79 4.63 9.08 23.69
N LEU A 80 3.73 9.59 22.83
CA LEU A 80 4.05 10.04 21.47
C LEU A 80 5.06 11.18 21.46
N LYS A 81 5.02 12.10 22.44
CA LYS A 81 5.97 13.23 22.55
C LYS A 81 7.42 12.78 22.74
N GLY A 82 7.63 11.59 23.30
CA GLY A 82 8.95 11.00 23.50
C GLY A 82 9.48 10.21 22.31
N LEU A 83 8.70 10.03 21.24
CA LEU A 83 9.14 9.29 20.05
C LEU A 83 9.85 10.21 19.04
N PRO A 84 10.77 9.66 18.22
CA PRO A 84 11.30 10.36 17.06
C PRO A 84 10.18 10.79 16.09
N THR A 85 10.33 11.95 15.48
CA THR A 85 9.43 12.47 14.42
C THR A 85 9.48 11.66 13.12
N ARG A 86 10.39 10.70 13.02
CA ARG A 86 10.54 9.83 11.85
C ARG A 86 10.82 8.39 12.28
N LEU A 87 9.82 7.53 12.14
CA LEU A 87 9.92 6.09 12.32
C LEU A 87 9.82 5.37 10.97
N THR A 88 10.33 4.14 10.92
CA THR A 88 10.22 3.26 9.75
C THR A 88 9.52 1.97 10.15
N ALA A 89 8.42 1.65 9.48
CA ALA A 89 7.75 0.36 9.56
C ALA A 89 7.91 -0.42 8.26
N ASN A 90 8.20 -1.72 8.39
CA ASN A 90 8.30 -2.66 7.28
C ASN A 90 7.18 -3.69 7.39
N TYR A 91 6.46 -3.88 6.30
CA TYR A 91 5.36 -4.82 6.16
C TYR A 91 5.75 -5.86 5.12
N PRO A 92 6.31 -7.00 5.54
CA PRO A 92 6.86 -7.98 4.61
C PRO A 92 5.77 -8.61 3.74
N ALA A 93 6.14 -9.02 2.53
CA ALA A 93 5.35 -9.97 1.77
C ALA A 93 5.30 -11.31 2.51
N ALA A 94 4.17 -12.01 2.43
CA ALA A 94 4.03 -13.35 2.99
C ALA A 94 4.29 -14.41 1.91
N ASP A 95 5.41 -15.13 2.04
CA ASP A 95 5.77 -16.27 1.20
C ASP A 95 5.41 -17.56 1.95
N THR A 96 4.11 -17.85 2.04
CA THR A 96 3.67 -19.12 2.64
C THR A 96 3.72 -20.21 1.57
N HIS A 97 4.45 -21.29 1.85
CA HIS A 97 4.62 -22.48 1.00
C HIS A 97 3.31 -23.15 0.54
N LEU A 98 2.16 -22.72 1.07
CA LEU A 98 0.83 -23.25 0.78
C LEU A 98 0.15 -22.60 -0.45
N HIS A 99 0.73 -21.57 -1.06
CA HIS A 99 0.02 -20.78 -2.06
C HIS A 99 0.81 -20.60 -3.34
N LEU A 100 0.14 -20.89 -4.46
CA LEU A 100 0.56 -20.53 -5.80
C LEU A 100 0.76 -19.02 -5.86
N ILE A 101 2.01 -18.57 -5.78
CA ILE A 101 2.37 -17.28 -6.33
C ILE A 101 2.20 -17.46 -7.83
N VAL A 102 1.15 -16.87 -8.38
CA VAL A 102 1.03 -16.79 -9.84
C VAL A 102 2.15 -15.85 -10.26
N ASP A 103 3.28 -16.45 -10.63
CA ASP A 103 4.36 -15.69 -11.24
C ASP A 103 3.74 -14.93 -12.42
N PRO A 104 4.05 -13.62 -12.54
CA PRO A 104 3.68 -12.90 -13.73
C PRO A 104 4.10 -13.66 -14.99
N LEU A 105 3.40 -13.42 -16.09
CA LEU A 105 3.73 -13.99 -17.40
C LEU A 105 5.03 -13.39 -17.92
N PHE A 106 6.15 -13.82 -17.33
CA PHE A 106 7.50 -13.46 -17.75
C PHE A 106 7.85 -14.13 -19.07
N GLY A 107 8.79 -13.52 -19.78
CA GLY A 107 9.46 -14.16 -20.90
C GLY A 107 10.23 -15.41 -20.50
N LYS A 108 10.67 -16.18 -21.49
CA LYS A 108 11.56 -17.31 -21.27
C LYS A 108 12.89 -16.82 -20.67
N GLY A 109 13.47 -17.62 -19.77
CA GLY A 109 14.77 -17.30 -19.20
C GLY A 109 14.72 -16.16 -18.17
N ILE A 110 13.60 -15.98 -17.48
CA ILE A 110 13.41 -14.93 -16.47
C ILE A 110 12.82 -15.55 -15.21
N ALA A 111 13.32 -15.14 -14.04
CA ALA A 111 12.79 -15.59 -12.77
C ALA A 111 12.91 -14.52 -11.69
N ARG A 112 11.99 -14.54 -10.73
CA ARG A 112 12.09 -13.76 -9.51
C ARG A 112 13.14 -14.37 -8.58
N ARG A 113 14.04 -13.54 -8.03
CA ARG A 113 15.03 -13.96 -7.02
C ARG A 113 15.17 -12.87 -5.95
N THR A 114 15.75 -13.24 -4.81
CA THR A 114 16.23 -12.25 -3.83
C THR A 114 17.62 -11.78 -4.24
N SER A 115 17.87 -10.48 -4.21
CA SER A 115 19.18 -9.92 -4.57
C SER A 115 20.24 -10.40 -3.59
N ALA A 116 21.22 -11.15 -4.09
CA ALA A 116 22.38 -11.56 -3.30
C ALA A 116 23.43 -10.43 -3.16
N LYS A 117 23.40 -9.43 -4.06
CA LYS A 117 24.40 -8.37 -4.16
C LYS A 117 24.08 -7.16 -3.26
N ASN A 118 22.80 -6.87 -3.05
CA ASN A 118 22.38 -5.78 -2.18
C ASN A 118 21.15 -6.19 -1.35
N PRO A 119 21.34 -6.55 -0.07
CA PRO A 119 20.25 -6.93 0.83
C PRO A 119 19.15 -5.87 0.92
N ASP A 120 19.49 -4.59 0.74
CA ASP A 120 18.55 -3.47 0.84
C ASP A 120 17.59 -3.38 -0.36
N MET A 121 17.91 -4.02 -1.48
CA MET A 121 17.06 -4.07 -2.68
C MET A 121 15.99 -5.17 -2.61
N GLY A 122 16.10 -6.09 -1.65
CA GLY A 122 15.11 -7.15 -1.44
C GLY A 122 14.96 -8.09 -2.65
N ARG A 123 13.71 -8.29 -3.09
CA ARG A 123 13.39 -9.16 -4.25
C ARG A 123 13.55 -8.38 -5.55
N GLY A 124 13.94 -9.07 -6.62
CA GLY A 124 14.03 -8.52 -7.97
C GLY A 124 13.75 -9.58 -9.04
N ILE A 125 13.79 -9.15 -10.29
CA ILE A 125 13.63 -10.01 -11.47
C ILE A 125 14.99 -10.19 -12.12
N PHE A 126 15.37 -11.43 -12.45
CA PHE A 126 16.70 -11.75 -12.96
C PHE A 126 16.62 -12.61 -14.21
N ALA A 127 17.57 -12.38 -15.11
CA ALA A 127 17.77 -13.22 -16.27
C ALA A 127 18.35 -14.57 -15.81
N THR A 128 17.74 -15.67 -16.23
CA THR A 128 18.26 -17.03 -16.03
C THR A 128 18.92 -17.60 -17.29
N ALA A 129 18.84 -16.88 -18.39
CA ALA A 129 19.55 -17.11 -19.65
C ALA A 129 19.92 -15.76 -20.28
N ASP A 130 20.80 -15.76 -21.28
CA ASP A 130 21.09 -14.54 -22.07
C ASP A 130 19.82 -14.11 -22.82
N LEU A 131 19.47 -12.83 -22.69
CA LEU A 131 18.36 -12.19 -23.41
C LEU A 131 18.91 -11.24 -24.46
N LYS A 132 18.26 -11.23 -25.62
CA LYS A 132 18.55 -10.27 -26.69
C LYS A 132 17.71 -9.01 -26.50
N GLN A 133 18.18 -7.91 -27.06
CA GLN A 133 17.34 -6.73 -27.25
C GLN A 133 15.99 -7.12 -27.90
N ASP A 134 14.92 -6.49 -27.44
CA ASP A 134 13.52 -6.71 -27.82
C ASP A 134 12.87 -8.02 -27.36
N ASP A 135 13.62 -8.92 -26.71
CA ASP A 135 13.03 -10.10 -26.06
C ASP A 135 11.96 -9.66 -25.05
N ILE A 136 10.84 -10.39 -25.04
CA ILE A 136 9.74 -10.11 -24.12
C ILE A 136 10.21 -10.43 -22.70
N VAL A 137 10.10 -9.45 -21.82
CA VAL A 137 10.45 -9.58 -20.40
C VAL A 137 9.22 -9.88 -19.56
N LEU A 138 8.14 -9.14 -19.78
CA LEU A 138 6.88 -9.29 -19.07
C LEU A 138 5.75 -8.97 -20.06
N GLN A 139 4.80 -9.91 -20.22
CA GLN A 139 3.59 -9.68 -21.00
C GLN A 139 2.74 -8.55 -20.38
N THR A 140 1.82 -7.96 -21.15
CA THR A 140 1.01 -6.82 -20.68
C THR A 140 0.42 -7.10 -19.29
N SER A 141 0.60 -6.15 -18.37
CA SER A 141 -0.03 -6.22 -17.05
C SER A 141 -1.06 -5.12 -16.93
N THR A 142 -2.33 -5.48 -17.03
CA THR A 142 -3.41 -4.60 -16.59
C THR A 142 -3.26 -4.35 -15.09
N PRO A 143 -3.49 -3.12 -14.61
CA PRO A 143 -3.48 -2.87 -13.18
C PRO A 143 -4.60 -3.67 -12.53
N TRP A 144 -4.33 -4.22 -11.35
CA TRP A 144 -5.36 -4.88 -10.55
C TRP A 144 -6.38 -3.86 -10.06
N LEU A 145 -5.88 -2.77 -9.48
CA LEU A 145 -6.65 -1.62 -9.05
C LEU A 145 -5.94 -0.35 -9.48
N GLN A 146 -6.70 0.71 -9.70
CA GLN A 146 -6.18 2.04 -9.94
C GLN A 146 -7.21 3.06 -9.49
N TYR A 147 -6.84 4.34 -9.41
CA TYR A 147 -7.73 5.43 -9.02
C TYR A 147 -7.48 6.65 -9.94
N PRO A 148 -8.52 7.26 -10.55
CA PRO A 148 -8.36 8.47 -11.35
C PRO A 148 -8.05 9.70 -10.49
N LEU A 149 -6.99 10.45 -10.83
CA LEU A 149 -6.51 11.60 -10.04
C LEU A 149 -7.02 12.96 -10.56
N ARG A 150 -7.98 12.93 -11.48
CA ARG A 150 -8.65 14.10 -12.07
C ARG A 150 -10.01 13.69 -12.64
N GLU A 151 -10.89 14.66 -12.76
CA GLU A 151 -12.20 14.50 -13.38
C GLU A 151 -12.11 14.15 -14.88
N GLY A 152 -13.21 13.63 -15.43
CA GLY A 152 -13.31 13.24 -16.85
C GLY A 152 -12.60 11.93 -17.20
N LEU A 153 -12.24 11.13 -16.20
CA LEU A 153 -11.64 9.80 -16.36
C LEU A 153 -12.59 8.72 -15.85
N CYS A 154 -12.60 7.57 -16.52
CA CYS A 154 -13.38 6.40 -16.10
C CYS A 154 -12.98 5.95 -14.70
N SER A 155 -13.95 5.81 -13.80
CA SER A 155 -13.72 5.37 -12.43
C SER A 155 -13.05 3.99 -12.36
N ASN A 156 -13.23 3.13 -13.36
CA ASN A 156 -12.58 1.82 -13.40
C ASN A 156 -11.22 1.84 -14.14
N CYS A 157 -11.23 2.18 -15.42
CA CYS A 157 -10.07 2.02 -16.30
C CYS A 157 -9.19 3.27 -16.41
N SER A 158 -9.57 4.38 -15.77
CA SER A 158 -8.85 5.67 -15.75
C SER A 158 -8.56 6.27 -17.13
N LYS A 159 -9.12 5.72 -18.21
CA LYS A 159 -9.08 6.31 -19.55
C LYS A 159 -10.05 7.48 -19.64
N LYS A 160 -9.78 8.43 -20.55
CA LYS A 160 -10.66 9.57 -20.80
C LYS A 160 -12.07 9.08 -21.10
N LEU A 161 -13.06 9.69 -20.44
CA LEU A 161 -14.46 9.37 -20.67
C LEU A 161 -14.88 9.77 -22.09
N PRO A 162 -15.67 8.93 -22.78
CA PRO A 162 -16.29 9.29 -24.04
C PRO A 162 -17.38 10.37 -23.83
N PRO A 163 -17.86 11.05 -24.90
CA PRO A 163 -18.93 12.04 -24.78
C PRO A 163 -20.22 11.51 -24.13
N ARG A 164 -20.51 10.22 -24.32
CA ARG A 164 -21.62 9.52 -23.67
C ARG A 164 -21.08 8.53 -22.64
N VAL A 165 -21.17 8.90 -21.37
CA VAL A 165 -20.71 8.09 -20.24
C VAL A 165 -21.73 7.02 -19.85
N PHE A 166 -21.26 6.00 -19.12
CA PHE A 166 -22.10 5.01 -18.46
C PHE A 166 -22.05 5.28 -16.96
N GLY A 167 -23.07 5.93 -16.42
CA GLY A 167 -23.20 6.13 -14.97
C GLY A 167 -23.51 4.85 -14.21
N CYS A 168 -23.28 4.90 -12.90
CA CYS A 168 -23.81 3.91 -11.97
C CYS A 168 -25.35 3.84 -12.05
N SER A 169 -25.92 2.68 -11.72
CA SER A 169 -27.37 2.51 -11.65
C SER A 169 -27.98 3.08 -10.36
N ASN A 170 -27.17 3.37 -9.34
CA ASN A 170 -27.61 4.08 -8.16
C ASN A 170 -27.65 5.59 -8.45
N GLU A 171 -28.81 6.21 -8.25
CA GLU A 171 -29.07 7.64 -8.53
C GLU A 171 -28.22 8.59 -7.66
N THR A 172 -27.82 8.14 -6.46
CA THR A 172 -26.99 8.95 -5.55
C THR A 172 -25.49 8.77 -5.78
N CYS A 173 -25.09 7.91 -6.73
CA CYS A 173 -23.69 7.62 -6.99
C CYS A 173 -23.12 8.47 -8.14
N HIS A 174 -21.92 8.99 -7.94
CA HIS A 174 -21.24 9.89 -8.89
C HIS A 174 -20.18 9.20 -9.77
N GLU A 175 -20.02 7.87 -9.68
CA GLU A 175 -19.02 7.18 -10.49
C GLU A 175 -19.46 7.01 -11.95
N GLU A 176 -18.56 7.36 -12.86
CA GLU A 176 -18.77 7.31 -14.31
C GLU A 176 -17.80 6.35 -14.99
N TYR A 177 -18.30 5.63 -15.99
CA TYR A 177 -17.52 4.61 -16.69
C TYR A 177 -17.53 4.84 -18.20
N CYS A 178 -16.43 4.44 -18.87
CA CYS A 178 -16.33 4.55 -20.33
C CYS A 178 -17.13 3.48 -21.08
N SER A 179 -17.51 2.39 -20.42
CA SER A 179 -18.25 1.26 -21.01
C SER A 179 -19.06 0.52 -19.95
N ARG A 180 -20.05 -0.28 -20.40
CA ARG A 180 -20.78 -1.22 -19.53
C ARG A 180 -19.86 -2.24 -18.88
N ASP A 181 -18.81 -2.67 -19.58
CA ASP A 181 -17.82 -3.61 -19.05
C ASP A 181 -17.03 -2.99 -17.90
N CYS A 182 -16.60 -1.74 -18.03
CA CYS A 182 -15.91 -1.03 -16.95
C CYS A 182 -16.81 -0.85 -15.73
N ARG A 183 -18.09 -0.52 -15.93
CA ARG A 183 -19.06 -0.43 -14.83
C ARG A 183 -19.25 -1.77 -14.13
N SER A 184 -19.45 -2.84 -14.89
CA SER A 184 -19.69 -4.18 -14.35
C SER A 184 -18.46 -4.70 -13.62
N HIS A 185 -17.27 -4.49 -14.19
CA HIS A 185 -16.01 -4.86 -13.56
C HIS A 185 -15.80 -4.11 -12.24
N ALA A 186 -15.97 -2.78 -12.22
CA ALA A 186 -15.87 -2.01 -10.98
C ALA A 186 -16.85 -2.50 -9.91
N LEU A 187 -18.10 -2.78 -10.29
CA LEU A 187 -19.13 -3.30 -9.38
C LEU A 187 -18.69 -4.61 -8.70
N THR A 188 -18.07 -5.52 -9.45
CA THR A 188 -17.56 -6.79 -8.93
C THR A 188 -16.23 -6.67 -8.17
N LEU A 189 -15.47 -5.59 -8.38
CA LEU A 189 -14.11 -5.46 -7.86
C LEU A 189 -14.05 -4.64 -6.57
N TYR A 190 -14.70 -3.48 -6.51
CA TYR A 190 -14.69 -2.61 -5.32
C TYR A 190 -16.01 -1.85 -5.14
N HIS A 191 -16.60 -1.39 -6.24
CA HIS A 191 -17.69 -0.43 -6.23
C HIS A 191 -18.95 -1.01 -5.57
N GLY A 192 -19.19 -2.32 -5.67
CA GLY A 192 -20.32 -2.97 -4.99
C GLY A 192 -20.34 -2.77 -3.47
N LYS A 193 -19.17 -2.51 -2.84
CA LYS A 193 -19.10 -2.18 -1.41
C LYS A 193 -19.27 -0.68 -1.12
N VAL A 194 -18.95 0.18 -2.08
CA VAL A 194 -18.96 1.65 -1.94
C VAL A 194 -20.30 2.26 -2.34
N CYS A 195 -20.95 1.72 -3.36
CA CYS A 195 -22.10 2.32 -4.07
C CYS A 195 -23.27 2.74 -3.17
N GLY A 196 -23.58 1.97 -2.13
CA GLY A 196 -24.67 2.26 -1.19
C GLY A 196 -24.22 2.82 0.16
N ASN A 197 -22.94 3.17 0.32
CA ASN A 197 -22.40 3.66 1.58
C ASN A 197 -22.04 5.13 1.46
N GLU A 198 -23.00 6.01 1.80
CA GLU A 198 -22.83 7.47 1.73
C GLU A 198 -21.65 7.96 2.58
N GLY A 199 -21.43 7.36 3.75
CA GLY A 199 -20.29 7.71 4.61
C GLY A 199 -18.94 7.37 3.98
N PHE A 200 -18.84 6.24 3.27
CA PHE A 200 -17.65 5.89 2.51
C PHE A 200 -17.43 6.87 1.34
N GLN A 201 -18.48 7.15 0.57
CA GLN A 201 -18.41 8.07 -0.56
C GLN A 201 -18.02 9.49 -0.11
N GLY A 202 -18.55 9.96 1.02
CA GLY A 202 -18.15 11.23 1.61
C GLY A 202 -16.66 11.29 1.94
N ILE A 203 -16.09 10.21 2.50
CA ILE A 203 -14.64 10.14 2.77
C ILE A 203 -13.83 10.14 1.46
N GLU A 204 -14.29 9.42 0.44
CA GLU A 204 -13.64 9.39 -0.88
C GLU A 204 -13.64 10.79 -1.52
N LEU A 205 -14.77 11.51 -1.47
CA LEU A 205 -14.90 12.88 -1.94
C LEU A 205 -14.02 13.86 -1.16
N ASP A 206 -13.97 13.75 0.17
CA ASP A 206 -13.10 14.57 1.03
C ASP A 206 -11.64 14.42 0.63
N LEU A 207 -11.17 13.17 0.47
CA LEU A 207 -9.78 12.90 0.07
C LEU A 207 -9.50 13.36 -1.36
N PHE A 208 -10.46 13.21 -2.28
CA PHE A 208 -10.32 13.72 -3.64
C PHE A 208 -10.22 15.25 -3.67
N SER A 209 -11.00 15.94 -2.85
CA SER A 209 -10.93 17.39 -2.68
C SER A 209 -9.59 17.83 -2.10
N GLN A 210 -9.11 17.16 -1.05
CA GLN A 210 -7.78 17.41 -0.47
C GLN A 210 -6.66 17.21 -1.50
N MET A 211 -6.74 16.14 -2.30
CA MET A 211 -5.79 15.88 -3.38
C MET A 211 -5.81 16.98 -4.45
N SER A 212 -7.00 17.40 -4.87
CA SER A 212 -7.19 18.37 -5.95
C SER A 212 -6.75 19.77 -5.54
N ASN A 213 -6.98 20.13 -4.28
CA ASN A 213 -6.63 21.42 -3.69
C ASN A 213 -5.24 21.44 -3.01
N ALA A 214 -4.47 20.34 -3.10
CA ALA A 214 -3.17 20.24 -2.47
C ALA A 214 -2.18 21.25 -3.05
N THR A 215 -1.55 22.04 -2.17
CA THR A 215 -0.55 23.04 -2.54
C THR A 215 0.85 22.45 -2.78
N SER A 216 1.09 21.20 -2.37
CA SER A 216 2.36 20.50 -2.57
C SER A 216 2.17 19.10 -3.17
N PRO A 217 3.11 18.63 -4.01
CA PRO A 217 3.08 17.28 -4.56
C PRO A 217 3.05 16.19 -3.49
N ALA A 218 3.74 16.40 -2.36
CA ALA A 218 3.75 15.47 -1.24
C ALA A 218 2.35 15.24 -0.67
N ARG A 219 1.60 16.32 -0.38
CA ARG A 219 0.22 16.22 0.14
C ARG A 219 -0.72 15.58 -0.89
N ARG A 220 -0.58 15.95 -2.17
CA ARG A 220 -1.34 15.34 -3.27
C ARG A 220 -1.12 13.82 -3.33
N ASN A 221 0.13 13.38 -3.23
CA ASN A 221 0.50 11.97 -3.31
C ASN A 221 -0.02 11.16 -2.10
N VAL A 222 -0.02 11.75 -0.90
CA VAL A 222 -0.59 11.13 0.30
C VAL A 222 -2.10 10.90 0.12
N ALA A 223 -2.85 11.93 -0.30
CA ALA A 223 -4.28 11.81 -0.54
C ALA A 223 -4.60 10.80 -1.67
N ALA A 224 -3.85 10.83 -2.77
CA ALA A 224 -3.95 9.83 -3.85
C ALA A 224 -3.69 8.39 -3.36
N GLY A 225 -2.71 8.21 -2.48
CA GLY A 225 -2.42 6.93 -1.86
C GLY A 225 -3.55 6.43 -0.96
N TYR A 226 -4.18 7.32 -0.18
CA TYR A 226 -5.36 6.97 0.61
C TYR A 226 -6.55 6.58 -0.27
N LEU A 227 -6.82 7.30 -1.36
CA LEU A 227 -7.90 6.95 -2.30
C LEU A 227 -7.73 5.53 -2.87
N LEU A 228 -6.51 5.15 -3.25
CA LEU A 228 -6.25 3.77 -3.69
C LEU A 228 -6.32 2.77 -2.51
N THR A 229 -6.00 3.19 -1.29
CA THR A 229 -6.16 2.38 -0.06
C THR A 229 -7.61 2.04 0.17
N LEU A 230 -8.50 3.04 0.03
CA LEU A 230 -9.95 2.84 0.13
C LEU A 230 -10.45 1.78 -0.85
N ARG A 231 -9.98 1.79 -2.10
CA ARG A 231 -10.38 0.77 -3.08
C ARG A 231 -9.91 -0.64 -2.72
N VAL A 232 -8.71 -0.79 -2.17
CA VAL A 232 -8.23 -2.09 -1.67
C VAL A 232 -9.10 -2.58 -0.52
N LEU A 233 -9.44 -1.70 0.43
CA LEU A 233 -10.33 -2.06 1.54
C LEU A 233 -11.73 -2.42 1.04
N ALA A 234 -12.28 -1.67 0.09
CA ALA A 234 -13.57 -1.97 -0.52
C ALA A 234 -13.56 -3.35 -1.20
N ALA A 235 -12.52 -3.69 -1.95
CA ALA A 235 -12.35 -5.02 -2.54
C ALA A 235 -12.25 -6.12 -1.46
N SER A 236 -11.50 -5.85 -0.38
CA SER A 236 -11.37 -6.76 0.76
C SER A 236 -12.70 -7.05 1.42
N LEU A 237 -13.48 -5.99 1.71
CA LEU A 237 -14.78 -6.08 2.35
C LEU A 237 -15.84 -6.73 1.46
N LEU A 238 -15.78 -6.46 0.15
CA LEU A 238 -16.66 -7.11 -0.83
C LEU A 238 -16.42 -8.64 -0.86
N ASN A 239 -15.15 -9.04 -0.85
CA ASN A 239 -14.72 -10.44 -0.83
C ASN A 239 -14.76 -11.08 0.56
N ARG A 240 -15.13 -10.32 1.61
CA ARG A 240 -15.15 -10.76 3.02
C ARG A 240 -13.82 -11.38 3.46
N THR A 241 -12.72 -10.82 2.98
CA THR A 241 -11.37 -11.26 3.31
C THR A 241 -10.63 -10.12 4.00
N VAL A 242 -9.56 -10.43 4.75
CA VAL A 242 -8.63 -9.41 5.22
C VAL A 242 -7.70 -8.98 4.08
N PRO A 243 -7.24 -7.71 4.02
CA PRO A 243 -6.46 -7.22 2.88
C PRO A 243 -5.21 -8.07 2.59
N THR A 244 -4.46 -8.48 3.61
CA THR A 244 -3.26 -9.32 3.48
C THR A 244 -3.54 -10.79 3.15
N ALA A 245 -4.80 -11.21 3.05
CA ALA A 245 -5.15 -12.49 2.46
C ALA A 245 -5.36 -12.42 0.94
N ILE A 246 -5.53 -11.22 0.36
CA ILE A 246 -5.61 -10.99 -1.09
C ILE A 246 -4.23 -11.19 -1.71
N ALA A 247 -4.14 -12.00 -2.78
CA ALA A 247 -2.87 -12.36 -3.42
C ALA A 247 -2.08 -11.13 -3.90
N GLU A 248 -2.78 -10.16 -4.48
CA GLU A 248 -2.24 -8.92 -5.03
C GLU A 248 -1.65 -7.99 -3.96
N VAL A 249 -2.16 -8.06 -2.72
CA VAL A 249 -1.65 -7.28 -1.58
C VAL A 249 -0.53 -8.04 -0.87
N ARG A 250 -0.77 -9.31 -0.55
CA ARG A 250 0.14 -10.13 0.27
C ARG A 250 1.49 -10.41 -0.40
N SER A 251 1.51 -10.44 -1.73
CA SER A 251 2.70 -10.72 -2.54
C SER A 251 3.71 -9.57 -2.52
N LEU A 252 3.31 -8.38 -2.05
CA LEU A 252 4.12 -7.18 -2.08
C LEU A 252 4.54 -6.75 -0.66
N THR A 253 5.74 -6.19 -0.59
CA THR A 253 6.29 -5.61 0.63
C THR A 253 5.91 -4.13 0.68
N GLY A 254 5.60 -3.63 1.86
CA GLY A 254 5.41 -2.21 2.12
C GLY A 254 6.50 -1.68 3.05
N LYS A 255 6.98 -0.48 2.77
CA LYS A 255 7.80 0.31 3.70
C LYS A 255 7.12 1.65 3.87
N LEU A 256 7.00 2.08 5.13
CA LEU A 256 6.43 3.37 5.46
C LEU A 256 7.36 4.09 6.41
N VAL A 257 7.78 5.27 6.00
CA VAL A 257 8.49 6.23 6.83
C VAL A 257 7.51 7.34 7.22
N PHE A 258 7.28 7.53 8.51
CA PHE A 258 6.18 8.36 9.02
C PHE A 258 6.51 9.07 10.33
N ASP A 259 5.80 10.17 10.61
CA ASP A 259 5.71 10.77 11.94
C ASP A 259 4.63 10.05 12.76
N PRO A 260 4.94 9.55 13.98
CA PRO A 260 3.96 8.91 14.85
C PRO A 260 2.73 9.78 15.15
N ASN A 261 2.86 11.10 15.16
CA ASN A 261 1.75 12.03 15.40
C ASN A 261 0.79 12.06 14.21
N ASP A 262 1.29 12.02 12.96
CA ASP A 262 0.44 11.96 11.77
C ASP A 262 -0.37 10.65 11.74
N VAL A 263 0.27 9.53 12.13
CA VAL A 263 -0.42 8.24 12.24
C VAL A 263 -1.46 8.25 13.36
N ALA A 264 -1.13 8.80 14.53
CA ALA A 264 -2.04 8.90 15.67
C ALA A 264 -3.10 10.02 15.54
N GLY A 265 -2.99 10.87 14.53
CA GLY A 265 -3.90 11.98 14.21
C GLY A 265 -4.69 11.69 12.94
N GLU A 266 -4.33 12.37 11.84
CA GLU A 266 -5.10 12.36 10.59
C GLU A 266 -5.38 10.95 10.04
N MET A 267 -4.40 10.04 10.10
CA MET A 267 -4.57 8.67 9.60
C MET A 267 -5.52 7.85 10.49
N LEU A 268 -5.40 7.99 11.80
CA LEU A 268 -6.29 7.32 12.76
C LEU A 268 -7.72 7.86 12.63
N ASP A 269 -7.90 9.17 12.45
CA ASP A 269 -9.22 9.78 12.23
C ASP A 269 -9.87 9.30 10.94
N LEU A 270 -9.09 9.12 9.86
CA LEU A 270 -9.55 8.49 8.63
C LEU A 270 -9.99 7.04 8.87
N TYR A 271 -9.14 6.24 9.52
CA TYR A 271 -9.45 4.85 9.86
C TYR A 271 -10.72 4.74 10.72
N ASP A 272 -10.87 5.59 11.75
CA ASP A 272 -12.00 5.56 12.66
C ASP A 272 -13.31 5.96 11.99
N ARG A 273 -13.29 6.90 11.04
CA ARG A 273 -14.47 7.22 10.21
C ARG A 273 -14.84 6.05 9.32
N LEU A 274 -13.88 5.46 8.61
CA LEU A 274 -14.11 4.29 7.75
C LEU A 274 -14.65 3.09 8.53
N ALA A 275 -14.03 2.75 9.66
CA ALA A 275 -14.41 1.62 10.50
C ALA A 275 -15.84 1.78 11.03
N ARG A 276 -16.26 3.02 11.35
CA ARG A 276 -17.64 3.34 11.74
C ARG A 276 -18.63 3.11 10.60
N PHE A 277 -18.39 3.69 9.42
CA PHE A 277 -19.33 3.57 8.29
C PHE A 277 -19.37 2.17 7.67
N CYS A 278 -18.31 1.38 7.82
CA CYS A 278 -18.20 0.07 7.20
C CYS A 278 -18.39 -1.11 8.16
N GLY A 279 -18.31 -0.88 9.47
CA GLY A 279 -18.44 -1.92 10.50
C GLY A 279 -17.32 -2.96 10.47
N PHE A 280 -16.09 -2.60 10.09
CA PHE A 280 -15.01 -3.57 9.85
C PHE A 280 -13.98 -3.70 10.98
N VAL A 281 -14.16 -3.04 12.12
CA VAL A 281 -13.10 -2.90 13.14
C VAL A 281 -12.55 -4.24 13.65
N THR A 282 -13.34 -5.30 13.58
CA THR A 282 -12.97 -6.67 13.98
C THR A 282 -12.35 -7.50 12.84
N SER A 283 -12.48 -7.05 11.59
CA SER A 283 -11.91 -7.72 10.40
C SER A 283 -10.68 -7.02 9.83
N ILE A 284 -10.56 -5.70 9.98
CA ILE A 284 -9.43 -4.92 9.47
C ILE A 284 -8.95 -4.03 10.62
N SER A 285 -7.79 -4.36 11.18
CA SER A 285 -7.18 -3.56 12.25
C SER A 285 -6.52 -2.29 11.70
N PHE A 286 -6.20 -1.35 12.59
CA PHE A 286 -5.46 -0.15 12.19
C PHE A 286 -4.05 -0.48 11.68
N GLU A 287 -3.39 -1.47 12.28
CA GLU A 287 -2.09 -1.97 11.79
C GLU A 287 -2.20 -2.53 10.36
N GLU A 288 -3.29 -3.23 10.04
CA GLU A 288 -3.56 -3.75 8.70
C GLU A 288 -3.80 -2.61 7.70
N PHE A 289 -4.58 -1.59 8.08
CA PHE A 289 -4.79 -0.39 7.29
C PHE A 289 -3.47 0.31 6.93
N ILE A 290 -2.60 0.54 7.93
CA ILE A 290 -1.27 1.13 7.72
C ILE A 290 -0.43 0.24 6.79
N GLY A 291 -0.49 -1.07 6.98
CA GLY A 291 0.21 -2.04 6.15
C GLY A 291 -0.24 -2.06 4.69
N VAL A 292 -1.53 -1.84 4.40
CA VAL A 292 -2.03 -1.68 3.03
C VAL A 292 -1.53 -0.36 2.44
N TYR A 293 -1.64 0.75 3.17
CA TYR A 293 -1.17 2.04 2.71
C TYR A 293 0.34 2.04 2.42
N ALA A 294 1.14 1.41 3.29
CA ALA A 294 2.58 1.22 3.07
C ALA A 294 2.87 0.48 1.76
N ARG A 295 2.12 -0.59 1.46
CA ARG A 295 2.26 -1.33 0.20
C ARG A 295 1.86 -0.48 -1.01
N ILE A 296 0.82 0.34 -0.91
CA ILE A 296 0.44 1.26 -1.99
C ILE A 296 1.56 2.23 -2.29
N ARG A 297 2.09 2.89 -1.25
CA ARG A 297 3.16 3.87 -1.40
C ARG A 297 4.40 3.25 -2.04
N SER A 298 4.77 2.03 -1.63
CA SER A 298 5.93 1.34 -2.18
C SER A 298 5.71 0.80 -3.60
N ASN A 299 4.49 0.43 -4.00
CA ASN A 299 4.26 -0.40 -5.20
C ASN A 299 3.35 0.21 -6.28
N SER A 300 2.64 1.31 -6.01
CA SER A 300 1.78 1.97 -7.01
C SER A 300 2.59 2.80 -8.01
N PHE A 301 2.03 3.13 -9.16
CA PHE A 301 2.69 3.92 -10.21
C PHE A 301 1.76 5.02 -10.68
N GLN A 302 2.28 6.24 -10.83
CA GLN A 302 1.52 7.29 -11.50
C GLN A 302 1.48 7.00 -13.00
N MET A 303 0.27 6.86 -13.51
CA MET A 303 -0.05 6.71 -14.93
C MET A 303 -0.79 7.97 -15.39
N ASN A 304 -1.09 8.07 -16.68
CA ASN A 304 -1.73 9.25 -17.30
C ASN A 304 -3.01 9.71 -16.57
N GLY A 305 -2.85 10.58 -15.57
CA GLY A 305 -3.93 11.05 -14.69
C GLY A 305 -4.47 10.03 -13.69
N SER A 306 -3.76 8.95 -13.36
CA SER A 306 -4.21 7.96 -12.36
C SER A 306 -3.08 7.43 -11.48
N LEU A 307 -3.42 6.89 -10.32
CA LEU A 307 -2.51 6.07 -9.50
C LEU A 307 -2.89 4.61 -9.68
N ALA A 308 -1.97 3.76 -10.14
CA ALA A 308 -2.26 2.39 -10.52
C ALA A 308 -1.41 1.36 -9.76
N TRP A 309 -2.04 0.28 -9.31
CA TRP A 309 -1.40 -0.87 -8.68
C TRP A 309 -1.19 -1.98 -9.72
N HIS A 310 0.03 -2.09 -10.24
CA HIS A 310 0.43 -3.11 -11.21
C HIS A 310 1.30 -4.17 -10.56
N VAL A 311 0.69 -5.24 -10.04
CA VAL A 311 1.41 -6.27 -9.26
C VAL A 311 2.65 -6.81 -9.99
N PRO A 312 2.60 -7.22 -11.28
CA PRO A 312 3.80 -7.66 -12.00
C PRO A 312 4.89 -6.59 -12.13
N ARG A 313 4.50 -5.35 -12.44
CA ARG A 313 5.41 -4.22 -12.60
C ARG A 313 6.12 -3.89 -11.28
N SER A 314 5.42 -4.00 -10.16
CA SER A 314 5.96 -3.75 -8.81
C SER A 314 7.06 -4.72 -8.39
N MET A 315 7.26 -5.83 -9.11
CA MET A 315 8.32 -6.80 -8.82
C MET A 315 9.69 -6.39 -9.39
N PHE A 316 9.74 -5.43 -10.33
CA PHE A 316 10.97 -4.94 -10.93
C PHE A 316 11.58 -3.85 -10.07
N ASN A 317 12.89 -3.92 -9.81
CA ASN A 317 13.62 -2.86 -9.15
C ASN A 317 13.92 -1.68 -10.09
N HIS A 318 14.30 -0.56 -9.49
CA HIS A 318 14.61 0.66 -10.21
C HIS A 318 16.07 0.75 -10.68
N SER A 319 16.28 1.24 -11.90
CA SER A 319 17.53 1.85 -12.36
C SER A 319 17.25 3.14 -13.11
N CYS A 320 18.10 4.16 -12.95
CA CYS A 320 18.06 5.38 -13.78
C CYS A 320 18.65 5.16 -15.19
N ASP A 321 19.25 3.99 -15.40
CA ASP A 321 19.69 3.44 -16.67
C ASP A 321 19.11 2.02 -16.80
N PRO A 322 17.81 1.89 -17.11
CA PRO A 322 17.10 0.61 -17.08
C PRO A 322 17.41 -0.24 -18.31
N ASN A 323 17.48 -1.55 -18.12
CA ASN A 323 17.62 -2.52 -19.21
C ASN A 323 16.27 -3.10 -19.69
N CYS A 324 15.15 -2.66 -19.13
CA CYS A 324 13.80 -3.04 -19.54
C CYS A 324 12.90 -1.81 -19.73
N VAL A 325 12.10 -1.81 -20.80
CA VAL A 325 11.16 -0.72 -21.12
C VAL A 325 9.81 -1.29 -21.54
N ALA A 326 8.73 -0.62 -21.13
CA ALA A 326 7.39 -0.95 -21.60
C ALA A 326 7.11 -0.29 -22.94
N ASP A 327 6.56 -1.04 -23.89
CA ASP A 327 6.05 -0.49 -25.15
C ASP A 327 4.66 0.13 -24.97
N HIS A 328 4.09 0.66 -26.07
CA HIS A 328 2.78 1.31 -26.08
C HIS A 328 1.62 0.37 -25.73
N THR A 329 1.81 -0.94 -25.82
CA THR A 329 0.82 -1.96 -25.42
C THR A 329 0.96 -2.35 -23.95
N GLY A 330 2.06 -1.95 -23.30
CA GLY A 330 2.38 -2.28 -21.92
C GLY A 330 3.18 -3.59 -21.76
N VAL A 331 3.66 -4.19 -22.86
CA VAL A 331 4.61 -5.31 -22.81
C VAL A 331 5.98 -4.73 -22.47
N PHE A 332 6.66 -5.32 -21.49
CA PHE A 332 8.06 -4.97 -21.23
C PHE A 332 8.98 -5.80 -22.11
N ARG A 333 9.98 -5.13 -22.68
CA ARG A 333 11.02 -5.73 -23.49
C ARG A 333 12.39 -5.33 -22.98
N ALA A 334 13.38 -6.18 -23.23
CA ALA A 334 14.77 -5.85 -23.01
C ALA A 334 15.16 -4.69 -23.93
N SER A 335 15.68 -3.59 -23.38
CA SER A 335 16.15 -2.43 -24.17
C SER A 335 17.55 -2.64 -24.74
N GLN A 336 18.24 -3.70 -24.31
CA GLN A 336 19.59 -4.08 -24.69
C GLN A 336 19.79 -5.58 -24.49
N ASN A 337 20.93 -6.12 -24.91
CA ASN A 337 21.30 -7.50 -24.55
C ASN A 337 21.57 -7.59 -23.03
N ILE A 338 21.05 -8.64 -22.38
CA ILE A 338 21.15 -8.85 -20.92
C ILE A 338 21.76 -10.23 -20.69
N LYS A 339 22.76 -10.35 -19.80
CA LYS A 339 23.41 -11.63 -19.53
C LYS A 339 22.66 -12.44 -18.48
N ALA A 340 22.77 -13.76 -18.56
CA ALA A 340 22.29 -14.64 -17.49
C ALA A 340 22.88 -14.21 -16.14
N GLY A 341 22.02 -14.04 -15.13
CA GLY A 341 22.38 -13.56 -13.80
C GLY A 341 22.22 -12.06 -13.58
N ASP A 342 22.04 -11.25 -14.63
CA ASP A 342 21.78 -9.82 -14.50
C ASP A 342 20.36 -9.53 -14.02
N GLU A 343 20.21 -8.45 -13.26
CA GLU A 343 18.91 -7.97 -12.78
C GLU A 343 18.20 -7.18 -13.88
N LEU A 344 16.91 -7.46 -14.08
CA LEU A 344 16.03 -6.72 -14.96
C LEU A 344 15.43 -5.55 -14.18
N THR A 345 15.65 -4.34 -14.67
CA THR A 345 15.29 -3.09 -13.99
C THR A 345 14.50 -2.16 -14.89
N ILE A 346 13.64 -1.36 -14.28
CA ILE A 346 12.78 -0.38 -14.97
C ILE A 346 13.02 1.03 -14.40
N SER A 347 12.63 2.06 -15.14
CA SER A 347 12.53 3.41 -14.56
C SER A 347 11.17 3.57 -13.86
N TYR A 348 11.18 3.93 -12.58
CA TYR A 348 9.95 4.23 -11.83
C TYR A 348 9.36 5.58 -12.23
N TYR A 349 10.23 6.53 -12.58
CA TYR A 349 9.86 7.89 -12.94
C TYR A 349 10.62 8.32 -14.22
N PRO A 350 10.13 7.93 -15.41
CA PRO A 350 10.81 8.23 -16.67
C PRO A 350 11.05 9.74 -16.90
N HIS A 351 10.17 10.59 -16.37
CA HIS A 351 10.29 12.05 -16.47
C HIS A 351 11.49 12.63 -15.70
N LEU A 352 12.08 11.87 -14.77
CA LEU A 352 13.29 12.28 -14.06
C LEU A 352 14.57 12.01 -14.86
N ASN A 353 14.50 11.28 -15.98
CA ASN A 353 15.66 10.92 -16.79
C ASN A 353 16.52 12.12 -17.22
N PRO A 354 15.98 13.32 -17.50
CA PRO A 354 16.81 14.49 -17.85
C PRO A 354 17.50 15.17 -16.66
N LEU A 355 17.10 14.85 -15.43
CA LEU A 355 17.59 15.56 -14.23
C LEU A 355 18.93 14.99 -13.75
N PRO A 356 19.77 15.78 -13.05
CA PRO A 356 21.01 15.28 -12.42
C PRO A 356 20.75 14.22 -11.34
N SER A 357 21.76 13.39 -11.07
CA SER A 357 21.74 12.33 -10.06
C SER A 357 21.12 12.73 -8.72
N GLU A 358 21.48 13.90 -8.19
CA GLU A 358 20.98 14.35 -6.89
C GLU A 358 19.48 14.63 -6.90
N ALA A 359 18.99 15.33 -7.92
CA ALA A 359 17.56 15.60 -8.09
C ALA A 359 16.76 14.30 -8.28
N ARG A 360 17.29 13.33 -9.03
CA ARG A 360 16.65 12.01 -9.16
C ARG A 360 16.57 11.29 -7.81
N ARG A 361 17.65 11.31 -7.02
CA ARG A 361 17.68 10.66 -5.70
C ARG A 361 16.69 11.30 -4.74
N ILE A 362 16.58 12.62 -4.71
CA ILE A 362 15.60 13.32 -3.86
C ILE A 362 14.17 12.85 -4.15
N GLU A 363 13.78 12.74 -5.42
CA GLU A 363 12.43 12.27 -5.76
C GLU A 363 12.26 10.77 -5.46
N LEU A 364 13.29 9.95 -5.71
CA LEU A 364 13.28 8.51 -5.41
C LEU A 364 13.23 8.22 -3.91
N GLN A 365 13.67 9.14 -3.04
CA GLN A 365 13.48 9.02 -1.59
C GLN A 365 12.00 8.94 -1.20
N SER A 366 11.05 9.37 -2.06
CA SER A 366 9.62 9.13 -1.83
C SER A 366 9.25 7.63 -1.74
N ARG A 367 10.07 6.75 -2.33
CA ARG A 367 10.01 5.28 -2.26
C ARG A 367 10.90 4.69 -1.17
N ASP A 368 11.47 5.53 -0.31
CA ASP A 368 12.28 5.15 0.85
C ASP A 368 13.55 4.34 0.50
N PHE A 369 14.19 4.63 -0.64
CA PHE A 369 15.50 4.09 -1.03
C PHE A 369 16.38 5.14 -1.73
N THR A 370 17.68 4.87 -1.80
CA THR A 370 18.67 5.68 -2.53
C THR A 370 19.18 4.90 -3.74
N CYS A 371 19.08 5.48 -4.94
CA CYS A 371 19.53 4.82 -6.16
C CYS A 371 21.07 4.79 -6.27
N LEU A 372 21.60 3.57 -6.44
CA LEU A 372 23.02 3.26 -6.60
C LEU A 372 23.33 2.67 -8.00
N CYS A 373 22.50 2.94 -9.00
CA CYS A 373 22.80 2.49 -10.38
C CYS A 373 24.08 3.16 -10.92
N PRO A 374 24.76 2.57 -11.93
CA PRO A 374 26.00 3.11 -12.48
C PRO A 374 25.91 4.59 -12.86
N ARG A 375 24.77 4.99 -13.46
CA ARG A 375 24.50 6.38 -13.83
C ARG A 375 24.48 7.33 -12.63
N CYS A 376 23.87 6.92 -11.51
CA CYS A 376 23.85 7.72 -10.29
C CYS A 376 25.18 7.72 -9.54
N ILE A 377 25.97 6.66 -9.63
CA ILE A 377 27.32 6.59 -9.04
C ILE A 377 28.26 7.53 -9.79
N ALA A 378 28.17 7.56 -11.12
CA ALA A 378 28.99 8.43 -11.96
C ALA A 378 28.60 9.93 -11.88
N GLY A 379 27.49 10.28 -11.22
CA GLY A 379 27.07 11.66 -10.97
C GLY A 379 26.34 12.34 -12.14
N PHE A 380 26.00 11.59 -13.20
CA PHE A 380 25.28 12.10 -14.39
C PHE A 380 23.82 12.45 -14.14
#